data_AF-D3LBK6-F1
#
_entry.id   AF-D3LBK6-F1
#
_cell.length_a   1.000
_cell.length_b   1.000
_cell.length_c   1.000
_cell.angle_alpha   90.00
_cell.angle_beta   90.00
_cell.angle_gamma   90.00
#
_symmetry.space_group_name_H-M   'P 1'
#
loop_
_entity.id
_entity.type
_entity.pdbx_description
1 polymer ?
#
loop_
_entity_poly.entity_id
_entity_poly.type
_entity_poly.pdbx_seq_one_letter_code
_entity_poly.pdbx_strand_id
1 'polypeptide(L)'
;MIENEKQLKRNFGFFGTLSLVIGTVIGSGIFFKQGRVLQEAGSAKMALLAWFVGGVLTLSSAMSVAELGSEMPQTGGIYIY
;
A
#
# COMPACT_ATOMS: atom_id res chain seq x y z
N MET A 1 3.95 25.54 30.46
CA MET A 1 3.76 25.60 29.00
C MET A 1 2.66 24.59 28.69
N ILE A 2 1.41 25.04 28.50
CA ILE A 2 0.30 24.14 28.15
C ILE A 2 0.31 24.07 26.63
N GLU A 3 0.93 23.02 26.10
CA GLU A 3 0.89 22.74 24.68
C GLU A 3 -0.54 22.32 24.35
N ASN A 4 -1.26 23.22 23.67
CA ASN A 4 -2.63 22.99 23.25
C ASN A 4 -2.57 22.03 22.06
N GLU A 5 -2.49 20.73 22.36
CA GLU A 5 -2.47 19.68 21.34
C GLU A 5 -3.75 19.80 20.52
N LYS A 6 -3.62 20.38 19.32
CA LYS A 6 -4.68 20.38 18.32
C LYS A 6 -4.97 18.92 17.98
N GLN A 7 -5.95 18.34 18.64
CA GLN A 7 -6.40 16.98 18.35
C GLN A 7 -6.78 16.91 16.87
N LEU A 8 -6.13 16.00 16.15
CA LEU A 8 -6.42 15.75 14.74
C LEU A 8 -7.87 15.27 14.62
N LYS A 9 -8.66 15.96 13.80
CA LYS A 9 -10.02 15.54 13.50
C LYS A 9 -9.97 14.24 12.68
N ARG A 10 -10.64 13.17 13.15
CA ARG A 10 -10.80 11.90 12.43
C ARG A 10 -11.78 12.06 11.25
N ASN A 11 -11.35 12.74 10.19
CA ASN A 11 -12.16 13.02 9.00
C ASN A 11 -11.91 12.06 7.82
N PHE A 12 -11.05 11.06 7.98
CA PHE A 12 -10.83 10.07 6.92
C PHE A 12 -11.98 9.09 6.84
N GLY A 13 -12.83 9.26 5.81
CA GLY A 13 -13.81 8.26 5.39
C GLY A 13 -13.21 7.22 4.43
N PHE A 14 -14.04 6.27 3.99
CA PHE A 14 -13.62 5.19 3.08
C PHE A 14 -12.93 5.72 1.81
N PHE A 15 -13.58 6.62 1.07
CA PHE A 15 -13.04 7.15 -0.20
C PHE A 15 -11.76 7.99 -0.03
N GLY A 16 -11.65 8.73 1.08
CA GLY A 16 -10.45 9.49 1.40
C GLY A 16 -9.27 8.57 1.69
N THR A 17 -9.52 7.52 2.48
CA THR A 17 -8.51 6.52 2.83
C THR A 17 -8.10 5.69 1.61
N LEU A 18 -9.07 5.26 0.80
CA LEU A 18 -8.82 4.51 -0.43
C LEU A 18 -7.97 5.32 -1.42
N SER A 19 -8.32 6.59 -1.65
CA SER A 19 -7.56 7.48 -2.53
C SER A 19 -6.13 7.67 -2.03
N LEU A 20 -5.94 7.81 -0.71
CA LEU A 20 -4.62 7.91 -0.10
C LEU A 20 -3.78 6.64 -0.34
N VAL A 21 -4.36 5.45 -0.14
CA VAL A 21 -3.68 4.18 -0.41
C VAL A 21 -3.32 4.05 -1.89
N ILE A 22 -4.25 4.36 -2.80
CA ILE A 22 -3.98 4.32 -4.25
C ILE A 22 -2.84 5.28 -4.61
N GLY A 23 -2.86 6.51 -4.11
CA GLY A 23 -1.83 7.51 -4.40
C GLY A 23 -0.45 7.17 -3.83
N THR A 24 -0.40 6.46 -2.69
CA THR A 24 0.87 6.02 -2.09
C THR A 24 1.44 4.78 -2.78
N VAL A 25 0.59 3.86 -3.28
CA VAL A 25 1.00 2.64 -3.97
C VAL A 25 1.36 2.90 -5.44
N ILE A 26 0.51 3.63 -6.18
CA ILE A 26 0.76 4.05 -7.57
C ILE A 26 1.65 5.30 -7.57
N GLY A 27 2.80 5.19 -6.90
CA GLY A 27 3.84 6.21 -6.94
C GLY A 27 4.72 6.09 -8.18
N SER A 28 5.91 6.68 -8.13
CA SER A 28 6.90 6.59 -9.20
C SER A 28 7.40 5.16 -9.48
N GLY A 29 7.28 4.27 -8.50
CA GLY A 29 7.80 2.90 -8.57
C GLY A 29 7.24 2.07 -9.72
N ILE A 30 5.96 2.24 -10.10
CA ILE A 30 5.37 1.51 -11.21
C ILE A 30 6.02 1.91 -12.54
N PHE A 31 6.31 3.21 -12.74
CA PHE A 31 6.90 3.72 -13.97
C PHE A 31 8.39 3.37 -14.11
N PHE A 32 9.14 3.38 -13.01
CA PHE A 32 10.57 3.05 -13.04
C PHE A 32 10.85 1.55 -13.13
N LYS A 33 10.00 0.70 -12.53
CA LYS A 33 10.25 -0.75 -12.49
C LYS A 33 9.83 -1.49 -13.76
N GLN A 34 8.89 -0.97 -14.57
CA GLN A 34 8.42 -1.67 -15.77
C GLN A 34 9.54 -2.11 -16.70
N GLY A 35 10.47 -1.20 -17.01
CA GLY A 35 11.56 -1.48 -17.94
C GLY A 35 12.45 -2.63 -17.46
N ARG A 36 12.77 -2.65 -16.16
CA ARG A 36 13.56 -3.73 -15.57
C ARG A 36 12.78 -5.05 -15.52
N VAL A 37 11.51 -5.02 -15.13
CA VAL A 37 10.66 -6.23 -15.11
C VAL A 37 10.57 -6.84 -16.52
N LEU A 38 10.40 -6.02 -17.56
CA LEU A 38 10.35 -6.52 -18.94
C LEU A 38 11.71 -7.10 -19.39
N GLN A 39 12.81 -6.43 -19.04
CA GLN A 39 14.16 -6.89 -19.39
C GLN A 39 14.50 -8.23 -18.73
N GLU A 40 14.20 -8.39 -17.45
CA GLU A 40 14.48 -9.61 -16.69
C GLU A 40 13.52 -10.75 -17.04
N ALA A 41 12.25 -10.45 -17.33
CA ALA A 41 11.26 -11.45 -17.73
C ALA A 41 11.42 -11.92 -19.19
N GLY A 42 12.19 -11.19 -20.01
CA GLY A 42 12.52 -11.54 -21.40
C GLY A 42 11.37 -11.43 -22.41
N SER A 43 10.12 -11.33 -21.97
CA SER A 43 8.95 -11.12 -22.85
C SER A 43 7.82 -10.40 -22.14
N ALA A 44 6.98 -9.70 -22.92
CA ALA A 44 5.82 -8.98 -22.39
C ALA A 44 4.82 -9.90 -21.66
N LYS A 45 4.63 -11.14 -22.17
CA LYS A 45 3.73 -12.12 -21.54
C LYS A 45 4.24 -12.54 -20.16
N MET A 46 5.54 -12.83 -20.04
CA MET A 46 6.14 -13.19 -18.77
C MET A 46 6.18 -12.01 -17.80
N ALA A 47 6.42 -10.79 -18.28
CA ALA A 47 6.37 -9.58 -17.46
C ALA A 47 4.98 -9.34 -16.86
N LEU A 48 3.92 -9.47 -17.67
CA LEU A 48 2.54 -9.36 -17.20
C LEU A 48 2.18 -10.46 -16.20
N LEU A 49 2.65 -11.69 -16.42
CA LEU A 49 2.44 -12.80 -15.49
C LEU A 49 3.17 -12.56 -14.16
N ALA A 50 4.40 -12.04 -14.19
CA ALA A 50 5.14 -11.65 -12.99
C ALA A 50 4.41 -10.56 -12.20
N TRP A 51 3.84 -9.56 -12.89
CA TRP A 51 2.99 -8.54 -12.25
C TRP A 51 1.74 -9.13 -11.62
N PHE A 52 1.07 -10.05 -12.32
CA PHE A 52 -0.12 -10.71 -11.79
C PHE A 52 0.21 -11.51 -10.53
N VAL A 53 1.27 -12.33 -10.56
CA VAL A 53 1.72 -13.11 -9.40
C VAL A 53 2.13 -12.19 -8.25
N GLY A 54 2.89 -11.13 -8.53
CA GLY A 54 3.25 -10.12 -7.52
C GLY A 54 2.04 -9.42 -6.91
N GLY A 55 1.00 -9.16 -7.71
CA GLY A 55 -0.28 -8.61 -7.26
C GLY A 55 -1.03 -9.56 -6.31
N VAL A 56 -1.10 -10.85 -6.63
CA VAL A 56 -1.73 -11.87 -5.77
C VAL A 56 -0.99 -12.00 -4.43
N LEU A 57 0.35 -12.02 -4.46
CA LEU A 57 1.17 -12.05 -3.24
C LEU A 57 0.93 -10.80 -2.38
N THR A 58 0.93 -9.62 -3.01
CA THR A 58 0.69 -8.34 -2.32
C THR A 58 -0.70 -8.28 -1.71
N LEU A 59 -1.73 -8.77 -2.43
CA LEU A 59 -3.10 -8.83 -1.92
C LEU A 59 -3.20 -9.72 -0.68
N SER A 60 -2.54 -10.88 -0.71
CA SER A 60 -2.51 -11.81 0.43
C SER A 60 -1.88 -11.15 1.66
N SER A 61 -0.73 -10.47 1.48
CA SER A 61 -0.10 -9.71 2.57
C SER A 61 -0.97 -8.56 3.07
N ALA A 62 -1.66 -7.85 2.17
CA ALA A 62 -2.54 -6.74 2.54
C ALA A 62 -3.74 -7.21 3.37
N MET A 63 -4.28 -8.41 3.11
CA MET A 63 -5.36 -9.00 3.91
C MET A 63 -4.91 -9.28 5.34
N SER A 64 -3.71 -9.85 5.53
CA SER A 64 -3.15 -10.09 6.88
C SER A 64 -2.95 -8.78 7.65
N VAL A 65 -2.45 -7.74 6.98
CA VAL A 65 -2.31 -6.41 7.60
C VAL A 65 -3.66 -5.77 7.90
N ALA A 66 -4.68 -5.98 7.06
CA ALA A 66 -6.02 -5.47 7.28
C ALA A 66 -6.69 -6.12 8.50
N GLU A 67 -6.49 -7.43 8.72
CA GLU A 67 -6.95 -8.14 9.90
C GLU A 67 -6.34 -7.55 11.18
N LEU A 68 -5.01 -7.44 11.23
CA LEU A 68 -4.28 -6.82 12.35
C LEU A 68 -4.70 -5.37 12.58
N GLY A 69 -4.82 -4.57 11.52
CA GLY A 69 -5.23 -3.17 11.60
C GLY A 69 -6.67 -2.96 12.06
N SER A 70 -7.53 -3.97 11.87
CA SER A 70 -8.91 -3.95 12.38
C SER A 70 -8.99 -4.30 13.87
N GLU A 71 -8.12 -5.18 14.36
CA GLU A 71 -8.01 -5.55 15.77
C GLU A 71 -7.28 -4.48 16.60
N MET A 72 -6.23 -3.87 16.04
CA MET A 72 -5.37 -2.88 16.68
C MET A 72 -5.48 -1.49 16.00
N PRO A 73 -6.55 -0.71 16.24
CA PRO A 73 -6.81 0.57 15.56
C PRO A 73 -5.96 1.74 16.10
N GLN A 74 -4.65 1.53 16.22
CA GLN A 74 -3.66 2.50 16.69
C GLN A 74 -2.86 3.07 15.52
N THR A 75 -2.42 4.33 15.66
CA THR A 75 -1.52 4.94 14.68
C THR A 75 -0.11 4.37 14.84
N GLY A 76 0.49 3.85 13.76
CA GLY A 76 1.88 3.38 13.77
C GLY A 76 2.20 2.28 12.77
N GLY A 77 1.20 1.69 12.12
CA GLY A 77 1.44 0.69 11.08
C GLY A 77 2.18 -0.53 11.63
N ILE A 78 3.09 -1.10 10.84
CA ILE A 78 3.83 -2.33 11.14
C ILE A 78 4.86 -2.21 12.27
N TYR A 79 4.99 -1.02 12.86
CA TYR A 79 5.75 -0.86 14.09
C TYR A 79 4.94 -1.26 15.32
N ILE A 80 3.60 -1.21 15.20
CA ILE A 80 2.67 -1.53 16.28
C ILE A 80 2.10 -2.95 16.10
N TYR A 81 1.91 -3.40 14.87
CA TYR A 81 1.54 -4.78 14.52
C TYR A 81 2.72 -5.53 13.90
#